data_AF-A0A8W7NZT3-F1
#
_entry.id   AF-A0A8W7NZT3-F1
#
_cell.length_a   1.000
_cell.length_b   1.000
_cell.length_c   1.000
_cell.angle_alpha   90.00
_cell.angle_beta   90.00
_cell.angle_gamma   90.00
#
_symmetry.space_group_name_H-M   'P 1'
#
loop_
_entity.id
_entity.type
_entity.pdbx_description
1 polymer ?
#
loop_
_entity_poly.entity_id
_entity_poly.type
_entity_poly.pdbx_seq_one_letter_code
_entity_poly.pdbx_strand_id
1 'polypeptide(L)'
;LQIQKIVRATGPQLTMVLVLNGVIQDERPINTHALFLEHPVYRETATQLLSIPTKTVGAPGLLYVCQREMAAVAPHDRNVNIIGSDDATTCIIVVVRHSGSGAIALAHLDGNGTDEAVSAMVARVQELAFGYPEGRIELQLIGGFSDPQGYAEDLFSNIMQSFHKHPLEIDLTQSCVGELNTMVRDDINWPIIYGVGVNIKTGEIFPANFPDKGPDLPLRMARHFTGSHQVLDIYDAAVGMLRIGPFNYDPLRGVDLWLAQSDEFILKHLSTSPEVEPPHFAMQVRATLRYIQDNQFPAVTVFRNNNPHYFRRDETTGCWTPVRY
;
A
#
# COMPACT_ATOMS: atom_id res chain seq x y z
N LEU A 1 -23.43 28.95 50.32
CA LEU A 1 -22.23 28.33 49.69
C LEU A 1 -22.72 27.37 48.62
N GLN A 2 -22.72 27.84 47.37
CA GLN A 2 -23.15 27.11 46.18
C GLN A 2 -22.17 25.98 45.88
N ILE A 3 -22.69 24.77 45.70
CA ILE A 3 -21.94 23.62 45.17
C ILE A 3 -21.99 23.73 43.64
N GLN A 4 -20.88 24.14 43.02
CA GLN A 4 -20.70 24.08 41.58
C GLN A 4 -20.63 22.62 41.14
N LYS A 5 -21.59 22.19 40.34
CA LYS A 5 -21.49 20.96 39.54
C LYS A 5 -20.40 21.18 38.48
N ILE A 6 -19.30 20.44 38.60
CA ILE A 6 -18.34 20.27 37.52
C ILE A 6 -19.02 19.45 36.43
N VAL A 7 -19.48 20.12 35.37
CA VAL A 7 -19.83 19.47 34.11
C VAL A 7 -18.51 19.07 33.47
N ARG A 8 -18.18 17.78 33.47
CA ARG A 8 -17.14 17.23 32.59
C ARG A 8 -17.65 17.42 31.16
N ALA A 9 -17.00 18.31 30.41
CA ALA A 9 -17.15 18.33 28.97
C ALA A 9 -16.58 17.01 28.43
N THR A 10 -17.46 16.11 28.04
CA THR A 10 -17.11 15.01 27.14
C THR A 10 -16.71 15.65 25.81
N GLY A 11 -15.44 15.54 25.44
CA GLY A 11 -14.99 15.82 24.08
C GLY A 11 -15.75 14.91 23.09
N PRO A 12 -15.68 15.19 21.78
CA PRO A 12 -16.34 14.37 20.77
C PRO A 12 -15.91 12.92 20.96
N GLN A 13 -16.89 12.06 21.21
CA GLN A 13 -16.73 10.62 21.26
C GLN A 13 -16.22 10.21 19.88
N LEU A 14 -14.99 9.70 19.79
CA LEU A 14 -14.45 9.15 18.54
C LEU A 14 -15.48 8.11 18.05
N THR A 15 -16.15 8.41 16.94
CA THR A 15 -17.15 7.49 16.38
C THR A 15 -16.42 6.24 15.91
N MET A 16 -16.85 5.10 16.45
CA MET A 16 -16.34 3.77 16.11
C MET A 16 -17.09 3.31 14.87
N VAL A 17 -16.37 2.94 13.82
CA VAL A 17 -16.99 2.78 12.49
C VAL A 17 -16.44 1.60 11.68
N LEU A 18 -15.60 0.75 12.28
CA LEU A 18 -15.19 -0.49 11.63
C LEU A 18 -16.38 -1.45 11.65
N VAL A 19 -16.75 -1.96 10.47
CA VAL A 19 -17.82 -2.92 10.27
C VAL A 19 -17.19 -4.26 9.94
N LEU A 20 -17.53 -5.29 10.70
CA LEU A 20 -17.15 -6.69 10.46
C LEU A 20 -18.43 -7.49 10.29
N ASN A 21 -18.59 -8.17 9.14
CA ASN A 21 -19.77 -8.97 8.82
C ASN A 21 -21.10 -8.21 8.93
N GLY A 22 -21.08 -6.92 8.55
CA GLY A 22 -22.25 -6.04 8.65
C GLY A 22 -22.57 -5.55 10.07
N VAL A 23 -21.70 -5.79 11.05
CA VAL A 23 -21.86 -5.32 12.43
C VAL A 23 -20.78 -4.29 12.76
N ILE A 24 -21.19 -3.10 13.19
CA ILE A 24 -20.27 -2.07 13.73
C ILE A 24 -19.62 -2.63 14.99
N GLN A 25 -18.30 -2.50 15.07
CA GLN A 25 -17.51 -2.97 16.20
C GLN A 25 -17.26 -1.83 17.20
N ASP A 26 -17.42 -2.13 18.48
CA ASP A 26 -17.03 -1.23 19.58
C ASP A 26 -15.51 -1.24 19.81
N GLU A 27 -14.87 -2.39 19.55
CA GLU A 27 -13.43 -2.56 19.66
C GLU A 27 -12.87 -3.12 18.35
N ARG A 28 -11.67 -2.67 17.97
CA ARG A 28 -10.94 -3.30 16.87
C ARG A 28 -10.38 -4.65 17.32
N PRO A 29 -10.17 -5.60 16.40
CA PRO A 29 -9.37 -6.79 16.69
C PRO A 29 -8.00 -6.40 17.25
N ILE A 30 -7.57 -7.10 18.30
CA ILE A 30 -6.28 -6.85 18.96
C ILE A 30 -5.13 -7.35 18.10
N ASN A 31 -5.34 -8.45 17.37
CA ASN A 31 -4.38 -9.08 16.47
C ASN A 31 -5.12 -9.89 15.38
N THR A 32 -4.37 -10.40 14.40
CA THR A 32 -4.90 -11.20 13.28
C THR A 32 -5.58 -12.48 13.77
N HIS A 33 -5.01 -13.15 14.77
CA HIS A 33 -5.59 -14.37 15.34
C HIS A 33 -6.99 -14.14 15.95
N ALA A 34 -7.16 -13.07 16.72
CA ALA A 34 -8.44 -12.68 17.31
C ALA A 34 -9.48 -12.40 16.22
N LEU A 35 -9.10 -11.63 15.18
CA LEU A 35 -9.97 -11.38 14.02
C LEU A 35 -10.50 -12.68 13.42
N PHE A 36 -9.63 -13.66 13.18
CA PHE A 36 -10.01 -14.90 12.49
C PHE A 36 -10.69 -15.93 13.40
N LEU A 37 -10.56 -15.80 14.71
CA LEU A 37 -11.29 -16.59 15.69
C LEU A 37 -12.73 -16.08 15.82
N GLU A 38 -12.90 -14.76 15.92
CA GLU A 38 -14.20 -14.10 16.11
C GLU A 38 -14.99 -13.98 14.80
N HIS A 39 -14.30 -13.86 13.67
CA HIS A 39 -14.89 -13.71 12.33
C HIS A 39 -14.33 -14.74 11.32
N PRO A 40 -14.74 -16.02 11.42
CA PRO A 40 -14.21 -17.10 10.56
C PRO A 40 -14.42 -16.91 9.06
N VAL A 41 -15.38 -16.08 8.63
CA VAL A 41 -15.64 -15.81 7.21
C VAL A 41 -14.41 -15.28 6.47
N TYR A 42 -13.51 -14.59 7.17
CA TYR A 42 -12.26 -14.13 6.55
C TYR A 42 -11.35 -15.29 6.14
N ARG A 43 -11.41 -16.44 6.83
CA ARG A 43 -10.72 -17.66 6.40
C ARG A 43 -11.25 -18.19 5.07
N GLU A 44 -12.57 -18.11 4.87
CA GLU A 44 -13.21 -18.54 3.62
C GLU A 44 -12.82 -17.62 2.47
N THR A 45 -12.91 -16.30 2.65
CA THR A 45 -12.52 -15.32 1.62
C THR A 45 -11.02 -15.39 1.30
N ALA A 46 -10.16 -15.57 2.30
CA ALA A 46 -8.73 -15.80 2.08
C ALA A 46 -8.49 -17.09 1.29
N THR A 47 -9.18 -18.19 1.63
CA THR A 47 -9.07 -19.46 0.89
C THR A 47 -9.46 -19.29 -0.58
N GLN A 48 -10.52 -18.53 -0.86
CA GLN A 48 -10.94 -18.21 -2.23
C GLN A 48 -9.86 -17.41 -2.96
N LEU A 49 -9.30 -16.36 -2.35
CA LEU A 49 -8.21 -15.58 -2.95
C LEU A 49 -6.98 -16.44 -3.23
N LEU A 50 -6.57 -17.28 -2.27
CA LEU A 50 -5.41 -18.18 -2.38
C LEU A 50 -5.61 -19.28 -3.43
N SER A 51 -6.86 -19.60 -3.78
CA SER A 51 -7.17 -20.55 -4.86
C SER A 51 -6.98 -19.96 -6.28
N ILE A 52 -6.87 -18.64 -6.39
CA ILE A 52 -6.65 -17.96 -7.67
C ILE A 52 -5.18 -18.08 -8.05
N PRO A 53 -4.84 -18.62 -9.24
CA PRO A 53 -3.45 -18.65 -9.70
C PRO A 53 -2.86 -17.26 -9.84
N THR A 54 -1.62 -17.07 -9.41
CA THR A 54 -0.89 -15.81 -9.55
C THR A 54 -0.78 -15.43 -11.03
N LYS A 55 -1.26 -14.23 -11.38
CA LYS A 55 -1.24 -13.71 -12.75
C LYS A 55 -0.02 -12.80 -12.95
N THR A 56 0.73 -13.00 -14.03
CA THR A 56 1.76 -12.04 -14.45
C THR A 56 1.10 -10.89 -15.21
N VAL A 57 1.23 -9.67 -14.70
CA VAL A 57 0.62 -8.47 -15.29
C VAL A 57 1.71 -7.63 -15.98
N GLY A 58 1.55 -7.42 -17.29
CA GLY A 58 2.47 -6.59 -18.08
C GLY A 58 2.22 -5.09 -17.95
N ALA A 59 3.16 -4.28 -18.44
CA ALA A 59 3.10 -2.81 -18.39
C ALA A 59 1.84 -2.13 -18.98
N PRO A 60 1.25 -2.61 -20.10
CA PRO A 60 0.13 -1.90 -20.73
C PRO A 60 -1.09 -1.79 -19.81
N GLY A 61 -1.51 -0.55 -19.50
CA GLY A 61 -2.64 -0.28 -18.60
C GLY A 61 -2.41 -0.59 -17.12
N LEU A 62 -1.20 -0.97 -16.70
CA LEU A 62 -0.84 -1.21 -15.29
C LEU A 62 -0.43 0.06 -14.54
N LEU A 63 -1.16 0.44 -13.50
CA LEU A 63 -0.69 1.40 -12.50
C LEU A 63 -0.07 0.63 -11.33
N TYR A 64 1.26 0.49 -11.36
CA TYR A 64 2.00 -0.15 -10.28
C TYR A 64 2.24 0.86 -9.13
N VAL A 65 1.88 0.48 -7.91
CA VAL A 65 2.04 1.26 -6.68
C VAL A 65 3.18 0.63 -5.87
N CYS A 66 4.25 1.39 -5.61
CA CYS A 66 5.37 0.91 -4.79
C CYS A 66 5.02 1.00 -3.29
N GLN A 67 5.83 0.33 -2.46
CA GLN A 67 5.86 0.55 -1.02
C GLN A 67 5.99 2.05 -0.70
N ARG A 68 5.21 2.55 0.29
CA ARG A 68 5.05 3.98 0.63
C ARG A 68 4.46 4.85 -0.49
N GLU A 69 3.65 4.26 -1.36
CA GLU A 69 2.79 4.98 -2.30
C GLU A 69 1.34 4.52 -2.16
N MET A 70 0.44 5.36 -2.64
CA MET A 70 -0.95 5.04 -2.88
C MET A 70 -1.36 5.61 -4.24
N ALA A 71 -2.42 5.04 -4.83
CA ALA A 71 -3.10 5.63 -5.97
C ALA A 71 -4.60 5.31 -5.91
N ALA A 72 -5.43 6.21 -6.46
CA ALA A 72 -6.86 6.03 -6.56
C ALA A 72 -7.36 6.15 -8.00
N VAL A 73 -8.28 5.27 -8.39
CA VAL A 73 -8.79 5.11 -9.76
C VAL A 73 -10.28 4.85 -9.74
N ALA A 74 -10.99 5.34 -10.76
CA ALA A 74 -12.41 5.07 -10.97
C ALA A 74 -12.61 4.06 -12.11
N PRO A 75 -13.71 3.28 -12.13
CA PRO A 75 -13.96 2.29 -13.19
C PRO A 75 -14.06 2.87 -14.60
N HIS A 76 -14.18 4.19 -14.77
CA HIS A 76 -14.23 4.83 -16.08
C HIS A 76 -12.89 5.44 -16.53
N ASP A 77 -11.82 5.28 -15.74
CA ASP A 77 -10.47 5.69 -16.15
C ASP A 77 -10.08 4.96 -17.45
N ARG A 78 -9.52 5.69 -18.40
CA ARG A 78 -9.13 5.20 -19.73
C ARG A 78 -7.65 4.80 -19.81
N ASN A 79 -6.85 5.19 -18.82
CA ASN A 79 -5.39 5.04 -18.78
C ASN A 79 -4.95 3.85 -17.91
N VAL A 80 -5.85 3.37 -17.05
CA VAL A 80 -5.58 2.28 -16.12
C VAL A 80 -6.61 1.18 -16.35
N ASN A 81 -6.14 -0.07 -16.41
CA ASN A 81 -6.96 -1.28 -16.43
C ASN A 81 -6.79 -2.06 -15.13
N ILE A 82 -5.55 -2.11 -14.63
CA ILE A 82 -5.16 -2.81 -13.42
C ILE A 82 -4.36 -1.84 -12.55
N ILE A 83 -4.73 -1.73 -11.28
CA ILE A 83 -3.90 -1.14 -10.22
C ILE A 83 -3.32 -2.29 -9.39
N GLY A 84 -2.04 -2.24 -9.03
CA GLY A 84 -1.41 -3.37 -8.34
C GLY A 84 -0.14 -3.02 -7.61
N SER A 85 0.28 -3.93 -6.75
CA SER A 85 1.49 -3.83 -5.93
C SER A 85 2.00 -5.23 -5.60
N ASP A 86 3.29 -5.35 -5.33
CA ASP A 86 3.99 -6.63 -5.10
C ASP A 86 5.25 -6.42 -4.25
N ASP A 87 5.98 -7.51 -3.98
CA ASP A 87 7.10 -7.61 -3.05
C ASP A 87 6.70 -7.36 -1.58
N ALA A 88 5.42 -7.59 -1.22
CA ALA A 88 4.95 -7.48 0.15
C ALA A 88 5.35 -8.72 0.97
N THR A 89 6.44 -8.60 1.72
CA THR A 89 6.85 -9.58 2.73
C THR A 89 6.14 -9.30 4.05
N THR A 90 6.69 -8.44 4.90
CA THR A 90 6.06 -7.98 6.16
C THR A 90 5.07 -6.84 5.93
N CYS A 91 5.10 -6.22 4.75
CA CYS A 91 4.22 -5.13 4.36
C CYS A 91 2.79 -5.63 4.07
N ILE A 92 1.80 -4.74 4.14
CA ILE A 92 0.40 -5.05 3.82
C ILE A 92 -0.07 -4.14 2.69
N ILE A 93 -0.60 -4.75 1.64
CA ILE A 93 -1.30 -4.07 0.55
C ILE A 93 -2.75 -3.86 1.00
N VAL A 94 -3.14 -2.59 1.07
CA VAL A 94 -4.46 -2.14 1.48
C VAL A 94 -5.24 -1.70 0.26
N VAL A 95 -6.46 -2.19 0.11
CA VAL A 95 -7.40 -1.76 -0.92
C VAL A 95 -8.65 -1.21 -0.26
N VAL A 96 -9.00 0.03 -0.61
CA VAL A 96 -10.25 0.68 -0.21
C VAL A 96 -11.10 0.85 -1.45
N ARG A 97 -12.35 0.40 -1.41
CA ARG A 97 -13.27 0.44 -2.54
C ARG A 97 -14.60 1.06 -2.13
N HIS A 98 -15.17 1.92 -2.97
CA HIS A 98 -16.54 2.34 -2.81
C HIS A 98 -17.45 1.43 -3.65
N SER A 99 -18.37 0.70 -3.00
CA SER A 99 -19.11 -0.38 -3.66
C SER A 99 -20.11 0.08 -4.72
N GLY A 100 -20.65 1.31 -4.62
CA GLY A 100 -21.59 1.86 -5.61
C GLY A 100 -20.91 2.37 -6.88
N SER A 101 -20.01 3.33 -6.74
CA SER A 101 -19.21 3.90 -7.85
C SER A 101 -18.15 2.95 -8.42
N GLY A 102 -17.69 1.97 -7.63
CA GLY A 102 -16.56 1.09 -7.95
C GLY A 102 -15.19 1.77 -7.88
N ALA A 103 -15.08 3.00 -7.36
CA ALA A 103 -13.80 3.67 -7.14
C ALA A 103 -12.91 2.86 -6.19
N ILE A 104 -11.61 2.79 -6.48
CA ILE A 104 -10.62 1.99 -5.75
C ILE A 104 -9.44 2.88 -5.40
N ALA A 105 -8.98 2.83 -4.16
CA ALA A 105 -7.63 3.22 -3.78
C ALA A 105 -6.83 1.99 -3.36
N LEU A 106 -5.57 1.93 -3.77
CA LEU A 106 -4.61 0.90 -3.36
C LEU A 106 -3.38 1.58 -2.76
N ALA A 107 -2.92 1.07 -1.62
CA ALA A 107 -1.68 1.51 -0.98
C ALA A 107 -0.83 0.29 -0.57
N HIS A 108 0.49 0.45 -0.60
CA HIS A 108 1.43 -0.54 -0.08
C HIS A 108 2.08 0.03 1.19
N LEU A 109 1.61 -0.45 2.35
CA LEU A 109 1.99 0.08 3.66
C LEU A 109 3.07 -0.78 4.32
N ASP A 110 4.03 -0.11 4.95
CA ASP A 110 5.17 -0.73 5.64
C ASP A 110 5.30 -0.30 7.11
N GLY A 111 4.27 0.37 7.65
CA GLY A 111 4.24 0.92 9.01
C GLY A 111 4.52 2.42 9.10
N ASN A 112 4.97 3.05 8.01
CA ASN A 112 5.19 4.49 7.96
C ASN A 112 3.99 5.22 7.35
N GLY A 113 3.56 6.32 8.00
CA GLY A 113 2.52 7.20 7.48
C GLY A 113 1.14 6.54 7.33
N THR A 114 0.86 5.49 8.10
CA THR A 114 -0.36 4.67 8.00
C THR A 114 -1.63 5.51 8.19
N ASP A 115 -1.66 6.38 9.20
CA ASP A 115 -2.81 7.22 9.52
C ASP A 115 -3.15 8.20 8.39
N GLU A 116 -2.12 8.87 7.87
CA GLU A 116 -2.25 9.81 6.76
C GLU A 116 -2.66 9.07 5.48
N ALA A 117 -2.10 7.89 5.23
CA ALA A 117 -2.45 7.05 4.09
C ALA A 117 -3.92 6.61 4.13
N VAL A 118 -4.39 6.11 5.27
CA VAL A 118 -5.80 5.71 5.45
C VAL A 118 -6.74 6.88 5.19
N SER A 119 -6.43 8.04 5.77
CA SER A 119 -7.23 9.25 5.58
C SER A 119 -7.25 9.68 4.10
N ALA A 120 -6.10 9.64 3.42
CA ALA A 120 -5.99 9.98 2.01
C ALA A 120 -6.73 8.98 1.12
N MET A 121 -6.58 7.66 1.35
CA MET A 121 -7.27 6.64 0.57
C MET A 121 -8.79 6.80 0.63
N VAL A 122 -9.35 6.97 1.82
CA VAL A 122 -10.79 7.15 1.99
C VAL A 122 -11.26 8.46 1.33
N ALA A 123 -10.54 9.57 1.52
CA ALA A 123 -10.88 10.83 0.90
C ALA A 123 -10.87 10.76 -0.64
N ARG A 124 -9.84 10.13 -1.24
CA ARG A 124 -9.73 9.98 -2.69
C ARG A 124 -10.81 9.07 -3.27
N VAL A 125 -11.16 7.99 -2.57
CA VAL A 125 -12.27 7.11 -2.96
C VAL A 125 -13.60 7.86 -2.91
N GLN A 126 -13.85 8.68 -1.88
CA GLN A 126 -15.06 9.49 -1.78
C GLN A 126 -15.15 10.55 -2.89
N GLU A 127 -14.04 11.21 -3.20
CA GLU A 127 -13.97 12.18 -4.30
C GLU A 127 -14.33 11.54 -5.64
N LEU A 128 -13.78 10.36 -5.94
CA LEU A 128 -14.09 9.61 -7.15
C LEU A 128 -15.49 8.98 -7.13
N ALA A 129 -16.08 8.80 -5.95
CA ALA A 129 -17.45 8.34 -5.77
C ALA A 129 -18.49 9.48 -5.81
N PHE A 130 -18.08 10.73 -6.03
CA PHE A 130 -19.00 11.85 -6.09
C PHE A 130 -20.12 11.60 -7.12
N GLY A 131 -21.37 11.76 -6.69
CA GLY A 131 -22.56 11.47 -7.49
C GLY A 131 -23.09 10.03 -7.38
N TYR A 132 -22.45 9.16 -6.59
CA TYR A 132 -22.93 7.83 -6.26
C TYR A 132 -23.32 7.78 -4.76
N PRO A 133 -24.54 8.20 -4.39
CA PRO A 133 -24.97 8.25 -2.99
C PRO A 133 -25.19 6.86 -2.39
N GLU A 134 -25.42 5.87 -3.25
CA GLU A 134 -25.54 4.47 -2.88
C GLU A 134 -24.15 3.82 -2.79
N GLY A 135 -23.93 3.00 -1.77
CA GLY A 135 -22.69 2.27 -1.58
C GLY A 135 -22.10 2.47 -0.20
N ARG A 136 -21.03 1.72 0.07
CA ARG A 136 -20.26 1.79 1.32
C ARG A 136 -18.78 1.67 1.01
N ILE A 137 -17.96 2.06 1.99
CA ILE A 137 -16.51 1.92 1.91
C ILE A 137 -16.15 0.50 2.36
N GLU A 138 -15.59 -0.27 1.45
CA GLU A 138 -15.11 -1.63 1.65
C GLU A 138 -13.58 -1.62 1.78
N LEU A 139 -13.06 -2.39 2.74
CA LEU A 139 -11.65 -2.56 3.03
C LEU A 139 -11.22 -3.99 2.74
N GLN A 140 -10.05 -4.14 2.13
CA GLN A 140 -9.39 -5.41 1.90
C GLN A 140 -7.91 -5.33 2.28
N LEU A 141 -7.42 -6.33 3.01
CA LEU A 141 -6.04 -6.41 3.51
C LEU A 141 -5.37 -7.68 2.99
N ILE A 142 -4.25 -7.54 2.28
CA ILE A 142 -3.52 -8.67 1.69
C ILE A 142 -2.02 -8.45 1.85
N GLY A 143 -1.28 -9.49 2.20
CA GLY A 143 0.16 -9.41 2.46
C GLY A 143 0.46 -9.58 3.94
N GLY A 144 1.72 -9.44 4.34
CA GLY A 144 2.15 -9.79 5.68
C GLY A 144 2.08 -11.30 5.89
N PHE A 145 3.05 -11.86 6.61
CA PHE A 145 3.00 -13.26 7.03
C PHE A 145 3.30 -13.31 8.53
N SER A 146 3.28 -14.50 9.13
CA SER A 146 3.69 -14.71 10.52
C SER A 146 5.20 -14.63 10.62
N ASP A 147 5.75 -13.42 10.48
CA ASP A 147 7.19 -13.16 10.59
C ASP A 147 7.64 -13.28 12.06
N PRO A 148 8.86 -13.81 12.32
CA PRO A 148 9.34 -14.04 13.69
C PRO A 148 9.44 -12.77 14.54
N GLN A 149 9.59 -11.60 13.92
CA GLN A 149 9.77 -10.32 14.56
C GLN A 149 8.44 -9.63 14.91
N GLY A 150 7.32 -10.10 14.35
CA GLY A 150 5.98 -9.53 14.55
C GLY A 150 5.71 -8.25 13.76
N TYR A 151 6.52 -7.91 12.76
CA TYR A 151 6.38 -6.66 12.00
C TYR A 151 5.05 -6.58 11.25
N ALA A 152 4.60 -7.66 10.62
CA ALA A 152 3.32 -7.70 9.92
C ALA A 152 2.12 -7.57 10.89
N GLU A 153 2.25 -8.13 12.10
CA GLU A 153 1.21 -8.06 13.14
C GLU A 153 1.09 -6.65 13.73
N ASP A 154 2.22 -5.99 13.98
CA ASP A 154 2.27 -4.58 14.39
C ASP A 154 1.66 -3.68 13.31
N LEU A 155 1.99 -3.92 12.05
CA LEU A 155 1.42 -3.19 10.91
C LEU A 155 -0.10 -3.40 10.80
N PHE A 156 -0.56 -4.65 10.89
CA PHE A 156 -1.99 -4.96 10.91
C PHE A 156 -2.71 -4.19 12.03
N SER A 157 -2.18 -4.24 13.25
CA SER A 157 -2.74 -3.53 14.40
C SER A 157 -2.84 -2.03 14.17
N ASN A 158 -1.80 -1.42 13.57
CA ASN A 158 -1.77 -0.01 13.22
C ASN A 158 -2.81 0.35 12.14
N ILE A 159 -2.93 -0.47 11.09
CA ILE A 159 -3.95 -0.29 10.03
C ILE A 159 -5.35 -0.37 10.62
N MET A 160 -5.64 -1.39 11.43
CA MET A 160 -6.95 -1.55 12.07
C MET A 160 -7.28 -0.39 13.00
N GLN A 161 -6.30 0.12 13.75
CA GLN A 161 -6.46 1.32 14.57
C GLN A 161 -6.77 2.56 13.74
N SER A 162 -6.08 2.73 12.61
CA SER A 162 -6.24 3.86 11.70
C SER A 162 -7.64 3.90 11.08
N PHE A 163 -8.17 2.75 10.64
CA PHE A 163 -9.53 2.67 10.11
C PHE A 163 -10.61 2.74 11.19
N HIS A 164 -10.40 2.11 12.35
CA HIS A 164 -11.39 2.11 13.44
C HIS A 164 -11.69 3.52 13.97
N LYS A 165 -10.69 4.41 13.99
CA LYS A 165 -10.86 5.81 14.43
C LYS A 165 -11.34 6.76 13.32
N HIS A 166 -11.47 6.27 12.09
CA HIS A 166 -11.96 7.09 10.98
C HIS A 166 -13.41 7.53 11.27
N PRO A 167 -13.94 8.63 10.70
CA PRO A 167 -15.33 9.04 10.96
C PRO A 167 -16.40 8.33 10.11
N LEU A 168 -16.01 7.49 9.15
CA LEU A 168 -16.94 6.85 8.19
C LEU A 168 -16.97 5.35 8.37
N GLU A 169 -18.13 4.72 8.18
CA GLU A 169 -18.27 3.27 8.20
C GLU A 169 -17.35 2.59 7.17
N ILE A 170 -16.46 1.72 7.66
CA ILE A 170 -15.49 0.94 6.88
C ILE A 170 -15.79 -0.54 7.06
N ASP A 171 -16.25 -1.20 6.00
CA ASP A 171 -16.59 -2.62 5.98
C ASP A 171 -15.38 -3.47 5.58
N LEU A 172 -14.79 -4.22 6.52
CA LEU A 172 -13.73 -5.17 6.19
C LEU A 172 -14.36 -6.36 5.45
N THR A 173 -14.07 -6.47 4.16
CA THR A 173 -14.66 -7.49 3.28
C THR A 173 -13.70 -8.63 2.96
N GLN A 174 -12.39 -8.41 3.06
CA GLN A 174 -11.38 -9.43 2.83
C GLN A 174 -10.14 -9.19 3.70
N SER A 175 -9.62 -10.26 4.31
CA SER A 175 -8.40 -10.22 5.10
C SER A 175 -7.60 -11.50 4.88
N CYS A 176 -6.50 -11.39 4.14
CA CYS A 176 -5.56 -12.47 3.88
C CYS A 176 -4.16 -11.99 4.31
N VAL A 177 -3.97 -11.97 5.63
CA VAL A 177 -2.75 -11.47 6.31
C VAL A 177 -2.34 -12.42 7.43
N GLY A 178 -1.11 -12.27 7.94
CA GLY A 178 -0.63 -13.02 9.09
C GLY A 178 -0.73 -14.53 8.89
N GLU A 179 -1.41 -15.24 9.80
CA GLU A 179 -1.56 -16.70 9.74
C GLU A 179 -2.25 -17.19 8.44
N LEU A 180 -3.13 -16.38 7.82
CA LEU A 180 -3.82 -16.77 6.58
C LEU A 180 -2.99 -16.58 5.32
N ASN A 181 -1.95 -15.75 5.36
CA ASN A 181 -1.02 -15.57 4.25
C ASN A 181 0.32 -16.26 4.51
N THR A 182 0.39 -17.21 5.44
CA THR A 182 1.62 -17.90 5.81
C THR A 182 1.62 -19.36 5.33
N MET A 183 2.72 -19.77 4.73
CA MET A 183 3.05 -21.18 4.56
C MET A 183 4.40 -21.51 5.19
N VAL A 184 4.57 -22.75 5.65
CA VAL A 184 5.85 -23.21 6.22
C VAL A 184 6.63 -24.01 5.19
N ARG A 185 7.89 -23.66 4.96
CA ARG A 185 8.84 -24.40 4.12
C ARG A 185 10.17 -24.51 4.85
N ASP A 186 10.64 -25.73 5.07
CA ASP A 186 11.89 -26.01 5.80
C ASP A 186 11.98 -25.28 7.15
N ASP A 187 10.88 -25.35 7.93
CA ASP A 187 10.71 -24.68 9.23
C ASP A 187 10.78 -23.13 9.21
N ILE A 188 10.76 -22.52 8.01
CA ILE A 188 10.69 -21.07 7.81
C ILE A 188 9.27 -20.70 7.38
N ASN A 189 8.73 -19.64 7.95
CA ASN A 189 7.46 -19.06 7.51
C ASN A 189 7.67 -18.19 6.27
N TRP A 190 6.84 -18.38 5.25
CA TRP A 190 6.87 -17.65 3.97
C TRP A 190 5.51 -17.00 3.72
N PRO A 191 5.47 -15.77 3.17
CA PRO A 191 4.24 -15.24 2.62
C PRO A 191 3.79 -16.06 1.40
N ILE A 192 2.49 -16.33 1.30
CA ILE A 192 1.92 -17.03 0.15
C ILE A 192 1.71 -16.04 -1.00
N ILE A 193 1.08 -14.91 -0.71
CA ILE A 193 0.84 -13.81 -1.64
C ILE A 193 1.82 -12.67 -1.34
N TYR A 194 2.68 -12.37 -2.31
CA TYR A 194 3.58 -11.21 -2.31
C TYR A 194 2.97 -9.98 -2.98
N GLY A 195 2.03 -10.19 -3.89
CA GLY A 195 1.47 -9.13 -4.71
C GLY A 195 0.05 -9.40 -5.17
N VAL A 196 -0.68 -8.32 -5.41
CA VAL A 196 -2.06 -8.34 -5.89
C VAL A 196 -2.28 -7.32 -6.99
N GLY A 197 -3.14 -7.67 -7.94
CA GLY A 197 -3.73 -6.76 -8.91
C GLY A 197 -5.23 -6.64 -8.69
N VAL A 198 -5.77 -5.46 -8.96
CA VAL A 198 -7.20 -5.18 -8.96
C VAL A 198 -7.61 -4.71 -10.35
N ASN A 199 -8.54 -5.42 -10.99
CA ASN A 199 -9.15 -4.94 -12.23
C ASN A 199 -10.11 -3.79 -11.89
N ILE A 200 -9.83 -2.60 -12.41
CA ILE A 200 -10.57 -1.40 -11.99
C ILE A 200 -12.02 -1.39 -12.48
N LYS A 201 -12.33 -2.15 -13.56
CA LYS A 201 -13.66 -2.22 -14.16
C LYS A 201 -14.56 -3.15 -13.35
N THR A 202 -14.04 -4.32 -12.98
CA THR A 202 -14.83 -5.35 -12.28
C THR A 202 -14.71 -5.26 -10.76
N GLY A 203 -13.62 -4.69 -10.25
CA GLY A 203 -13.26 -4.75 -8.83
C GLY A 203 -12.66 -6.09 -8.40
N GLU A 204 -12.43 -7.02 -9.33
CA GLU A 204 -11.83 -8.32 -9.02
C GLU A 204 -10.37 -8.13 -8.58
N ILE A 205 -10.07 -8.63 -7.39
CA ILE A 205 -8.72 -8.72 -6.82
C ILE A 205 -8.16 -10.14 -7.04
N PHE A 206 -6.89 -10.23 -7.41
CA PHE A 206 -6.22 -11.51 -7.65
C PHE A 206 -4.72 -11.43 -7.29
N PRO A 207 -4.10 -12.55 -6.87
CA PRO A 207 -2.65 -12.62 -6.68
C PRO A 207 -1.92 -12.31 -8.01
N ALA A 208 -0.88 -11.50 -7.95
CA ALA A 208 -0.19 -11.03 -9.14
C ALA A 208 1.32 -10.82 -8.92
N ASN A 209 2.08 -10.91 -10.02
CA ASN A 209 3.45 -10.41 -10.09
C ASN A 209 3.62 -9.44 -11.27
N PHE A 210 4.60 -8.54 -11.14
CA PHE A 210 4.76 -7.41 -12.06
C PHE A 210 6.21 -7.30 -12.53
N PRO A 211 6.53 -7.75 -13.76
CA PRO A 211 7.86 -7.58 -14.33
C PRO A 211 8.22 -6.11 -14.56
N ASP A 212 7.23 -5.27 -14.90
CA ASP A 212 7.40 -3.86 -15.20
C ASP A 212 6.80 -2.98 -14.10
N LYS A 213 7.65 -2.54 -13.16
CA LYS A 213 7.25 -1.73 -11.98
C LYS A 213 7.46 -0.21 -12.14
N GLY A 214 7.96 0.20 -13.31
CA GLY A 214 8.29 1.59 -13.63
C GLY A 214 7.07 2.49 -13.86
N PRO A 215 7.28 3.75 -14.24
CA PRO A 215 8.58 4.42 -14.46
C PRO A 215 9.31 4.78 -13.14
N ASP A 216 10.56 5.23 -13.27
CA ASP A 216 11.36 5.84 -12.20
C ASP A 216 11.46 5.02 -10.90
N LEU A 217 11.53 3.69 -11.03
CA LEU A 217 11.53 2.81 -9.86
C LEU A 217 12.64 3.13 -8.85
N PRO A 218 13.92 3.33 -9.23
CA PRO A 218 14.97 3.67 -8.27
C PRO A 218 14.73 5.02 -7.56
N LEU A 219 14.15 6.01 -8.25
CA LEU A 219 13.78 7.30 -7.65
C LEU A 219 12.67 7.11 -6.62
N ARG A 220 11.60 6.39 -6.98
CA ARG A 220 10.45 6.13 -6.09
C ARG A 220 10.87 5.36 -4.84
N MET A 221 11.72 4.36 -5.01
CA MET A 221 12.27 3.55 -3.91
C MET A 221 13.31 4.28 -3.06
N ALA A 222 13.97 5.34 -3.56
CA ALA A 222 14.99 6.07 -2.80
C ALA A 222 14.49 6.51 -1.42
N ARG A 223 13.21 6.88 -1.34
CA ARG A 223 12.52 7.32 -0.13
C ARG A 223 12.53 6.29 1.01
N HIS A 224 12.69 5.00 0.69
CA HIS A 224 12.77 3.92 1.67
C HIS A 224 14.03 4.03 2.52
N PHE A 225 15.16 4.39 1.90
CA PHE A 225 16.48 4.41 2.52
C PHE A 225 16.91 5.78 3.04
N THR A 226 16.16 6.83 2.73
CA THR A 226 16.52 8.22 3.05
C THR A 226 15.58 8.88 4.07
N GLY A 227 14.86 8.07 4.87
CA GLY A 227 14.12 8.53 6.05
C GLY A 227 12.77 9.20 5.79
N SER A 228 12.21 9.11 4.58
CA SER A 228 10.89 9.67 4.29
C SER A 228 9.78 8.72 4.72
N HIS A 229 8.98 9.10 5.72
CA HIS A 229 7.91 8.26 6.27
C HIS A 229 6.54 8.46 5.61
N GLN A 230 6.40 9.42 4.70
CA GLN A 230 5.11 9.73 4.07
C GLN A 230 4.72 8.66 3.03
N VAL A 231 3.42 8.36 2.95
CA VAL A 231 2.84 7.65 1.80
C VAL A 231 2.37 8.69 0.78
N LEU A 232 2.82 8.59 -0.48
CA LEU A 232 2.49 9.58 -1.52
C LEU A 232 1.36 9.10 -2.43
N ASP A 233 0.38 9.97 -2.69
CA ASP A 233 -0.55 9.81 -3.82
C ASP A 233 0.19 10.14 -5.13
N ILE A 234 0.31 9.14 -6.00
CA ILE A 234 1.09 9.24 -7.23
C ILE A 234 0.23 9.45 -8.48
N TYR A 235 -1.10 9.39 -8.40
CA TYR A 235 -1.92 9.35 -9.60
C TYR A 235 -3.10 10.33 -9.59
N ASP A 236 -3.12 11.18 -10.61
CA ASP A 236 -4.23 12.09 -10.88
C ASP A 236 -5.18 11.47 -11.92
N ALA A 237 -6.24 10.85 -11.41
CA ALA A 237 -7.28 10.22 -12.24
C ALA A 237 -8.09 11.22 -13.07
N ALA A 238 -8.15 12.50 -12.69
CA ALA A 238 -8.93 13.51 -13.43
C ALA A 238 -8.30 13.82 -14.79
N VAL A 239 -6.97 13.76 -14.87
CA VAL A 239 -6.20 14.05 -16.09
C VAL A 239 -5.40 12.85 -16.61
N GLY A 240 -5.53 11.69 -15.97
CA GLY A 240 -4.92 10.44 -16.42
C GLY A 240 -3.39 10.44 -16.33
N MET A 241 -2.84 11.02 -15.26
CA MET A 241 -1.41 11.34 -15.19
C MET A 241 -0.77 10.78 -13.92
N LEU A 242 0.30 10.02 -14.11
CA LEU A 242 1.19 9.61 -13.04
C LEU A 242 2.13 10.77 -12.71
N ARG A 243 2.24 11.10 -11.43
CA ARG A 243 3.04 12.20 -10.89
C ARG A 243 3.99 11.66 -9.83
N ILE A 244 5.29 11.78 -10.11
CA ILE A 244 6.34 11.39 -9.17
C ILE A 244 6.98 12.65 -8.62
N GLY A 245 6.79 12.89 -7.32
CA GLY A 245 7.34 14.02 -6.61
C GLY A 245 6.63 15.37 -6.86
N PRO A 246 7.34 16.50 -6.69
CA PRO A 246 8.71 16.56 -6.18
C PRO A 246 8.75 16.05 -4.72
N PHE A 247 9.87 15.47 -4.33
CA PHE A 247 10.19 15.24 -2.93
C PHE A 247 11.69 15.49 -2.72
N ASN A 248 12.07 15.69 -1.47
CA ASN A 248 13.48 15.83 -1.11
C ASN A 248 13.89 14.82 -0.06
N TYR A 249 15.19 14.54 -0.01
CA TYR A 249 15.79 13.74 1.05
C TYR A 249 17.21 14.19 1.32
N ASP A 250 17.72 13.83 2.50
CA ASP A 250 19.11 14.07 2.85
C ASP A 250 20.04 13.05 2.19
N PRO A 251 21.30 13.42 1.87
CA PRO A 251 22.28 12.49 1.34
C PRO A 251 22.50 11.30 2.28
N LEU A 252 22.45 10.09 1.73
CA LEU A 252 22.75 8.87 2.47
C LEU A 252 24.26 8.75 2.70
N ARG A 253 24.72 8.95 3.94
CA ARG A 253 26.13 8.83 4.31
C ARG A 253 26.60 7.38 4.15
N GLY A 254 27.80 7.20 3.58
CA GLY A 254 28.41 5.87 3.42
C GLY A 254 27.69 4.96 2.43
N VAL A 255 26.96 5.52 1.46
CA VAL A 255 26.28 4.73 0.41
C VAL A 255 27.26 3.85 -0.39
N ASP A 256 28.49 4.30 -0.57
CA ASP A 256 29.60 3.55 -1.18
C ASP A 256 29.97 2.30 -0.36
N LEU A 257 29.94 2.40 0.98
CA LEU A 257 30.19 1.27 1.86
C LEU A 257 29.11 0.21 1.71
N TRP A 258 27.84 0.60 1.60
CA TRP A 258 26.72 -0.31 1.34
C TRP A 258 26.82 -0.97 -0.03
N LEU A 259 27.14 -0.18 -1.07
CA LEU A 259 27.32 -0.68 -2.44
C LEU A 259 28.50 -1.66 -2.56
N ALA A 260 29.48 -1.60 -1.66
CA ALA A 260 30.61 -2.52 -1.62
C ALA A 260 30.32 -3.85 -0.90
N GLN A 261 29.20 -3.99 -0.18
CA GLN A 261 28.85 -5.21 0.55
C GLN A 261 28.39 -6.33 -0.39
N SER A 262 28.31 -7.57 0.09
CA SER A 262 27.72 -8.70 -0.65
C SER A 262 26.19 -8.64 -0.66
N ASP A 263 25.55 -9.44 -1.52
CA ASP A 263 24.08 -9.50 -1.60
C ASP A 263 23.48 -10.05 -0.31
N GLU A 264 24.11 -11.04 0.32
CA GLU A 264 23.69 -11.60 1.61
C GLU A 264 23.76 -10.57 2.73
N PHE A 265 24.78 -9.70 2.71
CA PHE A 265 24.91 -8.64 3.70
C PHE A 265 23.84 -7.57 3.50
N ILE A 266 23.56 -7.18 2.26
CA ILE A 266 22.48 -6.24 1.92
C ILE A 266 21.13 -6.81 2.38
N LEU A 267 20.85 -8.06 2.02
CA LEU A 267 19.64 -8.77 2.40
C LEU A 267 19.45 -8.74 3.92
N LYS A 268 20.47 -9.17 4.67
CA LYS A 268 20.42 -9.28 6.13
C LYS A 268 20.17 -7.95 6.86
N HIS A 269 20.67 -6.83 6.32
CA HIS A 269 20.66 -5.54 7.04
C HIS A 269 19.67 -4.51 6.47
N LEU A 270 19.16 -4.72 5.25
CA LEU A 270 18.26 -3.77 4.59
C LEU A 270 16.86 -4.37 4.30
N SER A 271 16.63 -5.65 4.60
CA SER A 271 15.31 -6.29 4.61
C SER A 271 14.77 -6.45 6.04
N THR A 272 13.45 -6.42 6.20
CA THR A 272 12.74 -6.79 7.42
C THR A 272 12.59 -8.30 7.59
N SER A 273 12.71 -9.07 6.50
CA SER A 273 12.54 -10.53 6.48
C SER A 273 13.50 -11.19 5.46
N PRO A 274 14.82 -11.21 5.76
CA PRO A 274 15.86 -11.60 4.80
C PRO A 274 15.67 -12.97 4.14
N GLU A 275 15.11 -13.94 4.87
CA GLU A 275 14.97 -15.32 4.42
C GLU A 275 13.95 -15.52 3.30
N VAL A 276 13.02 -14.57 3.13
CA VAL A 276 11.84 -14.73 2.26
C VAL A 276 11.68 -13.61 1.24
N GLU A 277 12.66 -12.72 1.13
CA GLU A 277 12.66 -11.69 0.10
C GLU A 277 12.70 -12.30 -1.31
N PRO A 278 12.08 -11.64 -2.30
CA PRO A 278 12.20 -12.06 -3.70
C PRO A 278 13.67 -12.08 -4.18
N PRO A 279 14.00 -12.94 -5.15
CA PRO A 279 15.38 -13.11 -5.63
C PRO A 279 16.00 -11.84 -6.23
N HIS A 280 15.18 -10.86 -6.62
CA HIS A 280 15.61 -9.58 -7.17
C HIS A 280 15.88 -8.49 -6.12
N PHE A 281 15.66 -8.76 -4.83
CA PHE A 281 15.75 -7.76 -3.76
C PHE A 281 17.09 -7.01 -3.75
N ALA A 282 18.21 -7.74 -3.63
CA ALA A 282 19.54 -7.11 -3.53
C ALA A 282 19.88 -6.27 -4.78
N MET A 283 19.49 -6.75 -5.97
CA MET A 283 19.65 -6.01 -7.23
C MET A 283 18.88 -4.68 -7.19
N GLN A 284 17.62 -4.68 -6.75
CA GLN A 284 16.80 -3.45 -6.66
C GLN A 284 17.35 -2.48 -5.60
N VAL A 285 17.78 -2.98 -4.44
CA VAL A 285 18.40 -2.15 -3.41
C VAL A 285 19.67 -1.49 -3.95
N ARG A 286 20.55 -2.23 -4.64
CA ARG A 286 21.77 -1.65 -5.24
C ARG A 286 21.46 -0.58 -6.29
N ALA A 287 20.47 -0.82 -7.15
CA ALA A 287 20.05 0.17 -8.14
C ALA A 287 19.56 1.46 -7.46
N THR A 288 18.81 1.32 -6.37
CA THR A 288 18.29 2.44 -5.57
C THR A 288 19.40 3.18 -4.84
N LEU A 289 20.33 2.48 -4.18
CA LEU A 289 21.48 3.08 -3.50
C LEU A 289 22.39 3.82 -4.48
N ARG A 290 22.63 3.26 -5.67
CA ARG A 290 23.37 3.95 -6.74
C ARG A 290 22.63 5.20 -7.20
N TYR A 291 21.31 5.13 -7.36
CA TYR A 291 20.49 6.30 -7.69
C TYR A 291 20.63 7.41 -6.64
N ILE A 292 20.58 7.07 -5.34
CA ILE A 292 20.78 8.03 -4.23
C ILE A 292 22.19 8.63 -4.27
N GLN A 293 23.22 7.81 -4.54
CA GLN A 293 24.60 8.27 -4.67
C GLN A 293 24.75 9.31 -5.78
N ASP A 294 24.11 9.10 -6.93
CA ASP A 294 24.15 10.01 -8.08
C ASP A 294 23.25 11.24 -7.88
N ASN A 295 22.24 11.15 -7.01
CA ASN A 295 21.22 12.18 -6.77
C ASN A 295 21.07 12.52 -5.29
N GLN A 296 22.14 13.04 -4.68
CA GLN A 296 22.17 13.35 -3.24
C GLN A 296 21.17 14.42 -2.81
N PHE A 297 20.76 15.29 -3.74
CA PHE A 297 19.81 16.38 -3.50
C PHE A 297 18.76 16.40 -4.61
N PRO A 298 17.73 15.54 -4.56
CA PRO A 298 16.79 15.35 -5.66
C PRO A 298 15.98 16.61 -5.98
N ALA A 299 15.78 17.53 -5.02
CA ALA A 299 15.17 18.84 -5.30
C ALA A 299 15.97 19.68 -6.32
N VAL A 300 17.27 19.41 -6.49
CA VAL A 300 18.15 20.10 -7.44
C VAL A 300 18.50 19.21 -8.63
N THR A 301 18.84 17.94 -8.40
CA THR A 301 19.34 17.05 -9.45
C THR A 301 18.23 16.41 -10.28
N VAL A 302 17.07 16.17 -9.68
CA VAL A 302 15.93 15.46 -10.29
C VAL A 302 14.79 16.43 -10.60
N PHE A 303 14.22 17.05 -9.55
CA PHE A 303 13.03 17.90 -9.64
C PHE A 303 13.39 19.37 -9.87
N ARG A 304 13.99 19.67 -11.03
CA ARG A 304 14.38 21.04 -11.39
C ARG A 304 13.18 21.98 -11.33
N ASN A 305 13.38 23.16 -10.74
CA ASN A 305 12.32 24.15 -10.49
C ASN A 305 11.14 23.63 -9.65
N ASN A 306 11.37 22.60 -8.82
CA ASN A 306 10.34 21.95 -8.02
C ASN A 306 9.22 21.29 -8.86
N ASN A 307 9.54 20.90 -10.10
CA ASN A 307 8.59 20.22 -10.97
C ASN A 307 8.64 18.70 -10.73
N PRO A 308 7.48 18.04 -10.49
CA PRO A 308 7.39 16.58 -10.54
C PRO A 308 7.81 16.03 -11.91
N HIS A 309 8.14 14.74 -11.94
CA HIS A 309 8.08 13.99 -13.18
C HIS A 309 6.64 13.59 -13.47
N TYR A 310 6.18 13.87 -14.68
CA TYR A 310 4.84 13.55 -15.13
C TYR A 310 4.89 12.51 -16.23
N PHE A 311 3.96 11.54 -16.19
CA PHE A 311 3.84 10.51 -17.20
C PHE A 311 2.39 10.36 -17.63
N ARG A 312 2.18 10.09 -18.92
CA ARG A 312 0.88 9.73 -19.50
C ARG A 312 1.00 8.42 -20.25
N ARG A 313 -0.15 7.79 -20.51
CA ARG A 313 -0.18 6.61 -21.37
C ARG A 313 0.08 7.00 -22.82
N ASP A 314 0.99 6.27 -23.44
CA ASP A 314 1.09 6.25 -24.89
C ASP A 314 -0.08 5.48 -25.49
N GLU A 315 -0.76 6.07 -26.46
CA GLU A 315 -1.97 5.50 -27.07
C GLU A 315 -1.68 4.23 -27.88
N THR A 316 -0.45 4.08 -28.38
CA THR A 316 -0.07 2.92 -29.21
C THR A 316 0.35 1.73 -28.38
N THR A 317 1.25 1.94 -27.40
CA THR A 317 1.84 0.87 -26.58
C THR A 317 1.07 0.62 -25.29
N GLY A 318 0.28 1.59 -24.81
CA GLY A 318 -0.35 1.53 -23.50
C GLY A 318 0.63 1.67 -22.33
N CYS A 319 1.90 2.01 -22.59
CA CYS A 319 2.94 2.19 -21.56
C CYS A 319 3.00 3.63 -21.06
N TRP A 320 3.57 3.84 -19.87
CA TRP A 320 3.86 5.18 -19.36
C TRP A 320 4.97 5.84 -20.17
N THR A 321 4.74 7.08 -20.61
CA THR A 321 5.72 7.91 -21.31
C THR A 321 5.85 9.27 -20.63
N PRO A 322 7.09 9.82 -20.54
CA PRO A 322 7.32 11.09 -19.86
C PRO A 322 6.70 12.25 -20.62
N VAL A 323 6.09 13.17 -19.89
CA VAL A 323 5.55 14.44 -20.40
C VAL A 323 6.44 15.57 -19.90
N ARG A 324 6.91 16.40 -20.83
CA ARG A 324 7.65 17.63 -20.49
C ARG A 324 6.67 18.80 -20.44
N TYR A 325 6.68 19.53 -19.32
CA TYR A 325 6.04 20.84 -19.17
C TYR A 325 7.10 21.94 -19.29
#